data_AF-A0A384K521-F1
#
_entry.id   AF-A0A384K521-F1
#
_cell.length_a   1.000
_cell.length_b   1.000
_cell.length_c   1.000
_cell.angle_alpha   90.00
_cell.angle_beta   90.00
_cell.angle_gamma   90.00
#
_symmetry.space_group_name_H-M   'P 1'
#
loop_
_entity.id
_entity.type
_entity.pdbx_description
1 polymer ?
#
loop_
_entity_poly.entity_id
_entity_poly.type
_entity_poly.pdbx_seq_one_letter_code
_entity_poly.pdbx_strand_id
1 'polypeptide(L)'
;MPPTPLEPLLAAEAPPVRTRKGWIRCGCCSKVFLTMILAIVLSMYLALPSLTPTPPGHVAVISPFEIHTITDFLAAAKSGIMPGNRKTELPLMPEEVVKNLSTDYAEWAPEPFKSQLSSESAFVFFPAASPLARIAMAASGMSDILRAALDSLSIERNLDMMKKRIWHGMSPIPPARWKSMGLSKLDNVEVALSQIQLIVDVFDYLHTPRVQGRLRDIYNHIWFEFDILQDVLDAVEVSNGRSKPVYNLPALWQEYIQSYLFENMAFQSRSFIFTNLLPLYNATRSEFFNQSRPAFDEAEVTPIPQHHFRVLNSILDLYIETEFHVVPHTVGFVYRHEPGNVTGLLSEDESSWKKNNAIYESLQTARRQDFQLDYQRKTKEATETRVANDKNFPFGKKQEALQPIWDILDRADAHQTAQPQILTPSKVEEEGWVRELSSIDKFGYVIYKMSKGQNEEEWKSFLDRLEVGLDSGWEDMVGVENVRQKVTLHWIDGPDESIFEDDFADAREHFQSMVVSQSVPVNFSTTTFLVVDSASFSSFGSIPESSNRGFLNVVSAEFDPASNLIEGYNGAFKIIDQLVWTELYPLVEYFKCASLDAFWELARNRPSELYIGATAETSKFKERTGIL
;
A
#
# COMPACT_ATOMS: atom_id res chain seq x y z
N MET A 1 7.60 -57.88 18.06
CA MET A 1 6.34 -57.90 18.83
C MET A 1 6.65 -57.51 20.27
N PRO A 2 5.76 -56.69 20.90
CA PRO A 2 5.87 -56.07 22.24
C PRO A 2 5.47 -57.10 23.35
N PRO A 3 5.18 -56.81 24.66
CA PRO A 3 4.92 -55.51 25.32
C PRO A 3 5.44 -55.29 26.78
N THR A 4 5.27 -54.02 27.20
CA THR A 4 4.94 -53.38 28.51
C THR A 4 4.46 -54.26 29.70
N PRO A 5 4.28 -53.78 30.97
CA PRO A 5 3.96 -52.39 31.44
C PRO A 5 4.57 -51.93 32.80
N LEU A 6 4.37 -50.66 33.16
CA LEU A 6 3.75 -50.21 34.43
C LEU A 6 3.64 -48.67 34.47
N GLU A 7 2.41 -48.17 34.25
CA GLU A 7 1.86 -46.92 34.79
C GLU A 7 1.29 -47.19 36.22
N PRO A 8 0.68 -46.23 36.95
CA PRO A 8 0.89 -44.77 37.07
C PRO A 8 0.97 -44.35 38.56
N LEU A 9 1.29 -43.08 38.88
CA LEU A 9 0.74 -42.41 40.07
C LEU A 9 0.78 -40.88 39.92
N LEU A 10 -0.38 -40.30 40.16
CA LEU A 10 -0.80 -38.91 39.98
C LEU A 10 -0.28 -37.95 41.06
N ALA A 11 -0.41 -36.67 40.73
CA ALA A 11 -0.66 -35.51 41.59
C ALA A 11 0.55 -34.72 42.12
N ALA A 12 0.85 -33.62 41.44
CA ALA A 12 1.15 -32.35 42.10
C ALA A 12 0.58 -31.20 41.25
N GLU A 13 -0.15 -30.33 41.93
CA GLU A 13 -1.04 -29.28 41.45
C GLU A 13 -0.35 -28.26 40.51
N ALA A 14 -1.05 -27.92 39.41
CA ALA A 14 -0.69 -26.78 38.58
C ALA A 14 -1.00 -25.46 39.33
N PRO A 15 -0.06 -24.49 39.39
CA PRO A 15 -0.37 -23.18 39.93
C PRO A 15 -1.27 -22.39 38.98
N PRO A 16 -2.13 -21.50 39.50
CA PRO A 16 -3.18 -20.85 38.73
C PRO A 16 -2.61 -19.88 37.69
N VAL A 17 -3.15 -19.98 36.47
CA VAL A 17 -2.99 -19.03 35.38
C VAL A 17 -3.44 -17.65 35.86
N ARG A 18 -2.49 -16.79 36.21
CA ARG A 18 -2.72 -15.36 36.40
C ARG A 18 -2.98 -14.75 35.03
N THR A 19 -4.22 -14.35 34.80
CA THR A 19 -4.63 -13.46 33.72
C THR A 19 -3.79 -12.18 33.77
N ARG A 20 -3.04 -11.91 32.69
CA ARG A 20 -2.29 -10.66 32.53
C ARG A 20 -3.29 -9.52 32.34
N LYS A 21 -3.47 -8.72 33.41
CA LYS A 21 -4.00 -7.37 33.35
C LYS A 21 -3.13 -6.54 32.41
N GLY A 22 -3.78 -5.81 31.51
CA GLY A 22 -3.16 -4.98 30.49
C GLY A 22 -2.26 -3.90 31.07
N TRP A 23 -1.14 -3.65 30.41
CA TRP A 23 -0.22 -2.57 30.69
C TRP A 23 0.14 -1.83 29.40
N ILE A 24 -0.39 -0.61 29.31
CA ILE A 24 0.32 0.65 29.05
C ILE A 24 1.34 0.59 27.89
N ARG A 25 0.90 1.07 26.72
CA ARG A 25 1.82 1.61 25.70
C ARG A 25 2.63 2.72 26.36
N CYS A 26 3.95 2.51 26.44
CA CYS A 26 4.89 3.48 26.96
C CYS A 26 4.85 4.75 26.10
N GLY A 27 4.33 5.85 26.66
CA GLY A 27 4.24 7.17 26.01
C GLY A 27 5.60 7.81 25.68
N CYS A 28 6.72 7.19 26.06
CA CYS A 28 8.06 7.66 25.71
C CYS A 28 8.40 7.46 24.22
N CYS A 29 7.95 6.38 23.58
CA CYS A 29 8.26 6.14 22.16
C CYS A 29 7.58 7.17 21.24
N SER A 30 6.35 7.61 21.57
CA SER A 30 5.61 8.57 20.74
C SER A 30 6.23 9.96 20.73
N LYS A 31 6.77 10.44 21.86
CA LYS A 31 7.41 11.76 21.93
C LYS A 31 8.75 11.79 21.23
N VAL A 32 9.57 10.75 21.38
CA VAL A 32 10.86 10.62 20.68
C VAL A 32 10.63 10.53 19.17
N PHE A 33 9.63 9.75 18.73
CA PHE A 33 9.26 9.64 17.32
C PHE A 33 8.72 10.97 16.75
N LEU A 34 7.92 11.72 17.50
CA LEU A 34 7.42 13.04 17.10
C LEU A 34 8.54 14.09 17.02
N THR A 35 9.46 14.11 17.98
CA THR A 35 10.64 15.00 17.92
C THR A 35 11.60 14.62 16.80
N MET A 36 11.71 13.33 16.47
CA MET A 36 12.50 12.84 15.35
C MET A 36 11.86 13.25 14.02
N ILE A 37 10.54 13.08 13.85
CA ILE A 37 9.80 13.59 12.69
C ILE A 37 9.93 15.12 12.57
N LEU A 38 9.84 15.86 13.67
CA LEU A 38 10.00 17.32 13.64
C LEU A 38 11.41 17.73 13.19
N ALA A 39 12.45 17.01 13.63
CA ALA A 39 13.82 17.24 13.20
C ALA A 39 14.05 16.85 11.73
N ILE A 40 13.40 15.78 11.27
CA ILE A 40 13.36 15.36 9.85
C ILE A 40 12.70 16.47 9.01
N VAL A 41 11.54 16.98 9.41
CA VAL A 41 10.81 18.07 8.73
C VAL A 41 11.62 19.38 8.73
N LEU A 42 12.32 19.70 9.82
CA LEU A 42 13.19 20.88 9.90
C LEU A 42 14.40 20.75 8.95
N SER A 43 14.97 19.54 8.83
CA SER A 43 16.05 19.25 7.88
C SER A 43 15.58 19.29 6.42
N MET A 44 14.33 18.86 6.15
CA MET A 44 13.69 19.00 4.84
C MET A 44 13.58 20.48 4.45
N TYR A 45 13.18 21.36 5.38
CA TYR A 45 13.10 22.81 5.16
C TYR A 45 14.43 23.48 4.83
N LEU A 46 15.53 22.99 5.41
CA LEU A 46 16.86 23.55 5.17
C LEU A 46 17.50 23.06 3.86
N ALA A 47 17.07 21.90 3.33
CA ALA A 47 17.55 21.33 2.06
C ALA A 47 16.72 21.78 0.82
N LEU A 48 15.57 22.42 1.04
CA LEU A 48 14.59 22.80 0.01
C LEU A 48 15.01 23.85 -1.06
N PRO A 49 16.08 24.67 -0.95
CA PRO A 49 16.37 25.67 -2.00
C PRO A 49 16.86 25.11 -3.35
N SER A 50 17.15 23.80 -3.48
CA SER A 50 17.81 23.23 -4.67
C SER A 50 17.02 22.14 -5.41
N LEU A 51 15.82 21.76 -4.94
CA LEU A 51 15.01 20.76 -5.63
C LEU A 51 14.29 21.39 -6.83
N THR A 52 14.36 20.74 -7.98
CA THR A 52 13.55 21.09 -9.16
C THR A 52 12.07 21.15 -8.78
N PRO A 53 11.32 22.18 -9.22
CA PRO A 53 9.90 22.27 -8.91
C PRO A 53 9.17 21.01 -9.38
N THR A 54 8.39 20.41 -8.49
CA THR A 54 7.57 19.23 -8.82
C THR A 54 6.51 19.61 -9.86
N PRO A 55 6.30 18.79 -10.89
CA PRO A 55 5.23 19.03 -11.85
C PRO A 55 3.85 19.13 -11.17
N PRO A 56 2.89 19.89 -11.74
CA PRO A 56 1.52 19.87 -11.25
C PRO A 56 0.95 18.45 -11.16
N GLY A 57 0.20 18.17 -10.09
CA GLY A 57 -0.37 16.84 -9.85
C GLY A 57 0.64 15.76 -9.41
N HIS A 58 1.90 16.13 -9.14
CA HIS A 58 2.93 15.21 -8.63
C HIS A 58 3.34 15.54 -7.19
N VAL A 59 3.85 14.52 -6.49
CA VAL A 59 4.50 14.62 -5.18
C VAL A 59 6.01 14.44 -5.35
N ALA A 60 6.81 15.20 -4.60
CA ALA A 60 8.24 14.93 -4.48
C ALA A 60 8.46 13.63 -3.70
N VAL A 61 9.30 12.74 -4.22
CA VAL A 61 9.65 11.48 -3.56
C VAL A 61 11.05 11.60 -2.98
N ILE A 62 11.10 11.81 -1.67
CA ILE A 62 12.37 11.83 -0.92
C ILE A 62 12.87 10.39 -0.75
N SER A 63 11.99 9.51 -0.29
CA SER A 63 12.24 8.06 -0.20
C SER A 63 11.19 7.29 -0.98
N PRO A 64 11.57 6.37 -1.88
CA PRO A 64 10.63 5.42 -2.47
C PRO A 64 10.18 4.34 -1.46
N PHE A 65 10.81 4.25 -0.29
CA PHE A 65 10.55 3.28 0.76
C PHE A 65 9.58 3.85 1.81
N GLU A 66 8.54 3.10 2.18
CA GLU A 66 7.60 3.56 3.22
C GLU A 66 8.21 3.38 4.61
N ILE A 67 8.33 4.46 5.38
CA ILE A 67 9.04 4.45 6.67
C ILE A 67 8.41 3.51 7.71
N HIS A 68 7.09 3.33 7.67
CA HIS A 68 6.37 2.43 8.58
C HIS A 68 6.76 0.96 8.38
N THR A 69 7.35 0.60 7.24
CA THR A 69 7.93 -0.73 7.02
C THR A 69 8.91 -1.14 8.14
N ILE A 70 9.63 -0.19 8.75
CA ILE A 70 10.50 -0.48 9.90
C ILE A 70 9.69 -0.92 11.12
N THR A 71 8.61 -0.21 11.43
CA THR A 71 7.76 -0.54 12.59
C THR A 71 7.05 -1.87 12.40
N ASP A 72 6.55 -2.14 11.20
CA ASP A 72 5.96 -3.43 10.84
C ASP A 72 6.99 -4.57 10.93
N PHE A 73 8.21 -4.34 10.42
CA PHE A 73 9.29 -5.30 10.53
C PHE A 73 9.64 -5.63 11.99
N LEU A 74 9.79 -4.62 12.85
CA LEU A 74 10.11 -4.84 14.26
C LEU A 74 8.99 -5.60 14.99
N ALA A 75 7.73 -5.38 14.62
CA ALA A 75 6.61 -6.17 15.14
C ALA A 75 6.66 -7.63 14.64
N ALA A 76 6.95 -7.84 13.35
CA ALA A 76 7.10 -9.15 12.74
C ALA A 76 8.30 -9.94 13.31
N ALA A 77 9.44 -9.30 13.49
CA ALA A 77 10.66 -9.91 14.04
C ALA A 77 10.47 -10.46 15.46
N LYS A 78 9.56 -9.86 16.25
CA LYS A 78 9.21 -10.34 17.60
C LYS A 78 8.11 -11.41 17.59
N SER A 79 7.09 -11.23 16.75
CA SER A 79 5.91 -12.10 16.74
C SER A 79 6.11 -13.36 15.90
N GLY A 80 7.03 -13.31 14.95
CA GLY A 80 7.21 -14.31 13.90
C GLY A 80 6.12 -14.29 12.83
N ILE A 81 5.19 -13.33 12.87
CA ILE A 81 4.12 -13.18 11.89
C ILE A 81 4.58 -12.18 10.83
N MET A 82 4.82 -12.70 9.63
CA MET A 82 5.29 -11.97 8.47
C MET A 82 4.11 -11.51 7.58
N PRO A 83 4.33 -10.60 6.61
CA PRO A 83 3.32 -10.21 5.63
C PRO A 83 2.62 -11.43 4.98
N GLY A 84 1.31 -11.31 4.73
CA GLY A 84 0.47 -12.42 4.27
C GLY A 84 0.18 -13.49 5.34
N ASN A 85 0.28 -13.14 6.63
CA ASN A 85 0.05 -14.07 7.76
C ASN A 85 0.96 -15.30 7.75
N ARG A 86 2.14 -15.19 7.13
CA ARG A 86 3.10 -16.29 7.04
C ARG A 86 3.95 -16.32 8.30
N LYS A 87 4.37 -17.53 8.72
CA LYS A 87 5.21 -17.69 9.92
C LYS A 87 6.65 -17.93 9.51
N THR A 88 7.57 -17.18 10.11
CA THR A 88 9.01 -17.46 9.96
C THR A 88 9.42 -18.69 10.77
N GLU A 89 10.40 -19.41 10.24
CA GLU A 89 11.13 -20.46 10.97
C GLU A 89 12.40 -19.92 11.65
N LEU A 90 12.78 -18.67 11.37
CA LEU A 90 13.93 -18.04 11.97
C LEU A 90 13.69 -17.76 13.47
N PRO A 91 14.73 -17.85 14.31
CA PRO A 91 14.61 -17.48 15.71
C PRO A 91 14.24 -16.00 15.88
N LEU A 92 13.28 -15.73 16.75
CA LEU A 92 12.67 -14.41 16.92
C LEU A 92 13.53 -13.46 17.76
N MET A 93 13.36 -12.16 17.50
CA MET A 93 14.00 -11.10 18.27
C MET A 93 13.44 -11.03 19.70
N PRO A 94 14.27 -11.15 20.75
CA PRO A 94 13.85 -11.00 22.15
C PRO A 94 13.39 -9.59 22.48
N GLU A 95 12.53 -9.47 23.50
CA GLU A 95 11.96 -8.18 23.92
C GLU A 95 13.03 -7.22 24.49
N GLU A 96 14.10 -7.75 25.07
CA GLU A 96 15.19 -6.96 25.64
C GLU A 96 15.92 -6.12 24.57
N VAL A 97 15.96 -6.61 23.32
CA VAL A 97 16.62 -5.92 22.20
C VAL A 97 15.91 -4.61 21.86
N VAL A 98 14.59 -4.53 22.07
CA VAL A 98 13.78 -3.34 21.77
C VAL A 98 14.25 -2.12 22.57
N LYS A 99 14.69 -2.34 23.80
CA LYS A 99 15.23 -1.26 24.63
C LYS A 99 16.53 -0.72 24.02
N ASN A 100 17.42 -1.60 23.60
CA ASN A 100 18.71 -1.23 23.01
C ASN A 100 18.54 -0.50 21.67
N LEU A 101 17.54 -0.87 20.86
CA LEU A 101 17.20 -0.20 19.60
C LEU A 101 16.93 1.30 19.78
N SER A 102 16.29 1.69 20.87
CA SER A 102 15.91 3.09 21.14
C SER A 102 16.93 3.84 22.01
N THR A 103 18.01 3.17 22.44
CA THR A 103 19.00 3.74 23.35
C THR A 103 20.32 3.96 22.59
N ASP A 104 20.98 5.09 22.83
CA ASP A 104 22.23 5.41 22.16
C ASP A 104 23.33 4.40 22.48
N TYR A 105 24.14 4.02 21.48
CA TYR A 105 25.23 3.05 21.64
C TYR A 105 26.20 3.45 22.77
N ALA A 106 26.40 4.75 23.00
CA ALA A 106 27.24 5.27 24.07
C ALA A 106 26.84 4.76 25.48
N GLU A 107 25.56 4.47 25.69
CA GLU A 107 25.02 4.09 26.98
C GLU A 107 25.19 2.60 27.31
N TRP A 108 25.19 1.73 26.29
CA TRP A 108 25.06 0.28 26.52
C TRP A 108 26.06 -0.59 25.72
N ALA A 109 26.66 -0.08 24.65
CA ALA A 109 27.58 -0.86 23.83
C ALA A 109 28.93 -1.10 24.55
N PRO A 110 29.59 -2.23 24.33
CA PRO A 110 30.96 -2.47 24.77
C PRO A 110 31.98 -1.78 23.85
N GLU A 111 33.21 -1.63 24.31
CA GLU A 111 34.32 -1.21 23.43
C GLU A 111 34.67 -2.34 22.43
N PRO A 112 35.07 -2.01 21.18
CA PRO A 112 35.32 -0.66 20.64
C PRO A 112 34.07 0.04 20.07
N PHE A 113 32.93 -0.65 19.98
CA PHE A 113 31.72 -0.12 19.35
C PHE A 113 31.20 1.15 20.02
N LYS A 114 31.30 1.22 21.34
CA LYS A 114 30.97 2.41 22.11
C LYS A 114 31.70 3.65 21.60
N SER A 115 33.02 3.60 21.48
CA SER A 115 33.81 4.74 21.02
C SER A 115 33.67 4.99 19.51
N GLN A 116 33.66 3.93 18.70
CA GLN A 116 33.54 4.02 17.24
C GLN A 116 32.19 4.62 16.82
N LEU A 117 31.07 4.02 17.24
CA LEU A 117 29.74 4.45 16.82
C LEU A 117 29.30 5.78 17.47
N SER A 118 29.96 6.20 18.55
CA SER A 118 29.75 7.53 19.15
C SER A 118 30.59 8.63 18.49
N SER A 119 31.68 8.27 17.80
CA SER A 119 32.59 9.21 17.13
C SER A 119 32.40 9.28 15.61
N GLU A 120 31.90 8.21 14.99
CA GLU A 120 31.64 8.07 13.56
C GLU A 120 30.25 8.59 13.12
N SER A 121 29.64 9.54 13.84
CA SER A 121 28.46 10.19 13.26
C SER A 121 28.92 11.02 12.05
N ALA A 122 28.74 10.49 10.85
CA ALA A 122 29.07 11.13 9.58
C ALA A 122 28.37 12.49 9.37
N PHE A 123 27.45 12.85 10.27
CA PHE A 123 26.67 14.07 10.20
C PHE A 123 26.84 14.88 11.50
N VAL A 124 27.44 16.07 11.35
CA VAL A 124 27.76 17.05 12.40
C VAL A 124 26.55 17.46 13.28
N PHE A 125 25.32 17.21 12.81
CA PHE A 125 24.08 17.63 13.46
C PHE A 125 23.45 16.59 14.40
N PHE A 126 23.88 15.31 14.37
CA PHE A 126 23.35 14.25 15.25
C PHE A 126 24.47 13.33 15.78
N PRO A 127 25.33 13.82 16.70
CA PRO A 127 26.32 12.97 17.36
C PRO A 127 25.63 12.01 18.34
N ALA A 128 25.95 10.71 18.23
CA ALA A 128 25.40 9.59 18.99
C ALA A 128 23.91 9.29 18.75
N ALA A 129 23.57 8.70 17.60
CA ALA A 129 22.21 8.24 17.31
C ALA A 129 22.00 6.78 17.72
N SER A 130 20.91 6.49 18.43
CA SER A 130 20.40 5.12 18.66
C SER A 130 20.31 4.30 17.37
N PRO A 131 20.40 2.95 17.45
CA PRO A 131 20.27 2.09 16.28
C PRO A 131 19.01 2.38 15.45
N LEU A 132 17.87 2.57 16.13
CA LEU A 132 16.59 2.87 15.46
C LEU A 132 16.62 4.21 14.72
N ALA A 133 17.26 5.23 15.29
CA ALA A 133 17.40 6.52 14.62
C ALA A 133 18.25 6.39 13.34
N ARG A 134 19.35 5.63 13.38
CA ARG A 134 20.18 5.36 12.19
C ARG A 134 19.40 4.63 11.10
N ILE A 135 18.64 3.60 11.47
CA ILE A 135 17.77 2.84 10.56
C ILE A 135 16.67 3.73 9.96
N ALA A 136 16.02 4.57 10.78
CA ALA A 136 14.97 5.48 10.33
C ALA A 136 15.50 6.53 9.34
N MET A 137 16.72 7.05 9.56
CA MET A 137 17.37 7.98 8.65
C MET A 137 17.70 7.34 7.30
N ALA A 138 18.10 6.06 7.29
CA ALA A 138 18.29 5.30 6.06
C ALA A 138 16.96 5.11 5.32
N ALA A 139 15.90 4.66 6.02
CA ALA A 139 14.58 4.46 5.42
C ALA A 139 13.94 5.76 4.90
N SER A 140 14.21 6.90 5.54
CA SER A 140 13.72 8.20 5.07
C SER A 140 14.47 8.72 3.84
N GLY A 141 15.49 8.02 3.36
CA GLY A 141 16.32 8.44 2.22
C GLY A 141 17.24 9.62 2.52
N MET A 142 17.39 9.98 3.81
CA MET A 142 18.21 11.12 4.24
C MET A 142 19.65 10.74 4.59
N SER A 143 20.01 9.46 4.49
CA SER A 143 21.40 9.04 4.55
C SER A 143 22.23 9.57 3.38
N ASP A 144 21.59 9.89 2.24
CA ASP A 144 22.24 10.41 1.03
C ASP A 144 21.48 11.64 0.46
N ILE A 145 21.55 12.74 1.22
CA ILE A 145 20.89 14.02 0.86
C ILE A 145 21.44 14.57 -0.47
N LEU A 146 22.71 14.33 -0.77
CA LEU A 146 23.31 14.76 -2.04
C LEU A 146 22.63 14.08 -3.23
N ARG A 147 22.40 12.77 -3.17
CA ARG A 147 21.62 12.08 -4.20
C ARG A 147 20.16 12.50 -4.22
N ALA A 148 19.55 12.72 -3.05
CA ALA A 148 18.18 13.24 -2.99
C ALA A 148 18.05 14.59 -3.72
N ALA A 149 19.06 15.46 -3.59
CA ALA A 149 19.11 16.76 -4.26
C ALA A 149 19.46 16.67 -5.77
N LEU A 150 20.42 15.81 -6.15
CA LEU A 150 20.90 15.70 -7.53
C LEU A 150 19.99 14.88 -8.46
N ASP A 151 19.21 13.96 -7.91
CA ASP A 151 18.45 12.96 -8.66
C ASP A 151 16.96 13.01 -8.30
N SER A 152 16.37 14.20 -8.13
CA SER A 152 14.98 14.36 -7.67
C SER A 152 13.99 13.39 -8.35
N LEU A 153 13.19 12.72 -7.53
CA LEU A 153 12.11 11.84 -7.97
C LEU A 153 10.78 12.54 -7.72
N SER A 154 9.85 12.30 -8.62
CA SER A 154 8.45 12.68 -8.43
C SER A 154 7.54 11.56 -8.88
N ILE A 155 6.33 11.55 -8.35
CA ILE A 155 5.31 10.55 -8.63
C ILE A 155 3.96 11.25 -8.75
N GLU A 156 3.09 10.80 -9.66
CA GLU A 156 1.71 11.31 -9.73
C GLU A 156 0.96 11.03 -8.41
N ARG A 157 0.15 11.99 -7.93
CA ARG A 157 -0.53 11.88 -6.61
C ARG A 157 -1.42 10.64 -6.49
N ASN A 158 -2.16 10.30 -7.53
CA ASN A 158 -3.02 9.13 -7.56
C ASN A 158 -2.18 7.83 -7.53
N LEU A 159 -1.04 7.82 -8.24
CA LEU A 159 -0.09 6.71 -8.24
C LEU A 159 0.57 6.53 -6.87
N ASP A 160 0.93 7.62 -6.19
CA ASP A 160 1.46 7.58 -4.81
C ASP A 160 0.47 7.00 -3.81
N MET A 161 -0.79 7.44 -3.88
CA MET A 161 -1.85 6.90 -3.02
C MET A 161 -2.09 5.41 -3.29
N MET A 162 -2.11 5.00 -4.56
CA MET A 162 -2.22 3.59 -4.94
C MET A 162 -1.01 2.78 -4.47
N LYS A 163 0.21 3.33 -4.61
CA LYS A 163 1.46 2.72 -4.12
C LYS A 163 1.39 2.46 -2.63
N LYS A 164 0.94 3.42 -1.82
CA LYS A 164 0.82 3.27 -0.36
C LYS A 164 -0.10 2.12 0.04
N ARG A 165 -1.26 1.99 -0.63
CA ARG A 165 -2.17 0.85 -0.42
C ARG A 165 -1.50 -0.48 -0.75
N ILE A 166 -0.91 -0.57 -1.95
CA ILE A 166 -0.26 -1.79 -2.43
C ILE A 166 0.90 -2.18 -1.51
N TRP A 167 1.74 -1.22 -1.12
CA TRP A 167 2.91 -1.42 -0.25
C TRP A 167 2.56 -2.11 1.06
N HIS A 168 1.45 -1.72 1.67
CA HIS A 168 0.97 -2.32 2.92
C HIS A 168 0.12 -3.58 2.72
N GLY A 169 0.06 -4.13 1.49
CA GLY A 169 -0.68 -5.34 1.18
C GLY A 169 -2.19 -5.19 1.26
N MET A 170 -2.69 -3.95 1.16
CA MET A 170 -4.12 -3.67 1.10
C MET A 170 -4.66 -3.99 -0.29
N SER A 171 -5.96 -4.24 -0.40
CA SER A 171 -6.64 -4.30 -1.69
C SER A 171 -6.42 -2.97 -2.43
N PRO A 172 -5.96 -2.97 -3.71
CA PRO A 172 -5.71 -1.74 -4.46
C PRO A 172 -6.93 -0.81 -4.47
N ILE A 173 -8.12 -1.38 -4.68
CA ILE A 173 -9.41 -0.71 -4.50
C ILE A 173 -10.25 -1.57 -3.55
N PRO A 174 -10.92 -1.00 -2.53
CA PRO A 174 -11.84 -1.77 -1.70
C PRO A 174 -12.93 -2.47 -2.55
N PRO A 175 -13.25 -3.75 -2.31
CA PRO A 175 -14.26 -4.48 -3.10
C PRO A 175 -15.61 -3.76 -3.18
N ALA A 176 -16.08 -3.25 -2.05
CA ALA A 176 -17.30 -2.45 -1.97
C ALA A 176 -17.25 -1.19 -2.85
N ARG A 177 -16.08 -0.55 -2.94
CA ARG A 177 -15.87 0.63 -3.79
C ARG A 177 -15.92 0.26 -5.26
N TRP A 178 -15.22 -0.80 -5.66
CA TRP A 178 -15.25 -1.34 -7.02
C TRP A 178 -16.68 -1.61 -7.52
N LYS A 179 -17.48 -2.24 -6.66
CA LYS A 179 -18.90 -2.53 -6.91
C LYS A 179 -19.75 -1.25 -6.99
N SER A 180 -19.55 -0.30 -6.07
CA SER A 180 -20.29 0.97 -6.06
C SER A 180 -20.05 1.81 -7.32
N MET A 181 -18.83 1.78 -7.85
CA MET A 181 -18.46 2.45 -9.10
C MET A 181 -18.98 1.70 -10.34
N GLY A 182 -19.53 0.50 -10.17
CA GLY A 182 -20.03 -0.32 -11.27
C GLY A 182 -18.93 -0.74 -12.24
N LEU A 183 -17.69 -0.91 -11.78
CA LEU A 183 -16.53 -1.19 -12.65
C LEU A 183 -16.53 -2.61 -13.25
N SER A 184 -17.43 -3.48 -12.79
CA SER A 184 -17.67 -4.79 -13.44
C SER A 184 -18.65 -4.71 -14.61
N LYS A 185 -19.29 -3.56 -14.84
CA LYS A 185 -20.25 -3.37 -15.93
C LYS A 185 -19.53 -3.01 -17.23
N LEU A 186 -20.00 -3.55 -18.35
CA LEU A 186 -19.43 -3.28 -19.67
C LEU A 186 -19.46 -1.78 -20.03
N ASP A 187 -20.50 -1.07 -19.61
CA ASP A 187 -20.63 0.39 -19.80
C ASP A 187 -19.48 1.20 -19.18
N ASN A 188 -18.82 0.64 -18.16
CA ASN A 188 -17.72 1.27 -17.43
C ASN A 188 -16.36 0.60 -17.72
N VAL A 189 -16.26 -0.24 -18.75
CA VAL A 189 -15.07 -1.08 -18.97
C VAL A 189 -13.80 -0.25 -19.12
N GLU A 190 -13.83 0.87 -19.86
CA GLU A 190 -12.66 1.73 -20.02
C GLU A 190 -12.18 2.32 -18.69
N VAL A 191 -13.10 2.71 -17.80
CA VAL A 191 -12.79 3.21 -16.47
C VAL A 191 -12.16 2.10 -15.63
N ALA A 192 -12.71 0.89 -15.70
CA ALA A 192 -12.21 -0.28 -14.98
C ALA A 192 -10.80 -0.66 -15.42
N LEU A 193 -10.54 -0.69 -16.73
CA LEU A 193 -9.21 -0.96 -17.27
C LEU A 193 -8.21 0.15 -16.92
N SER A 194 -8.65 1.41 -16.89
CA SER A 194 -7.82 2.54 -16.43
C SER A 194 -7.40 2.38 -14.96
N GLN A 195 -8.32 1.92 -14.09
CA GLN A 195 -7.99 1.64 -12.70
C GLN A 195 -7.02 0.48 -12.55
N ILE A 196 -7.20 -0.59 -13.34
CA ILE A 196 -6.30 -1.75 -13.32
C ILE A 196 -4.92 -1.37 -13.85
N GLN A 197 -4.84 -0.54 -14.89
CA GLN A 197 -3.58 -0.01 -15.39
C GLN A 197 -2.85 0.80 -14.31
N LEU A 198 -3.55 1.60 -13.50
CA LEU A 198 -2.92 2.34 -12.40
C LEU A 198 -2.22 1.41 -11.39
N ILE A 199 -2.76 0.22 -11.16
CA ILE A 199 -2.14 -0.80 -10.30
C ILE A 199 -0.83 -1.29 -10.93
N VAL A 200 -0.85 -1.62 -12.22
CA VAL A 200 0.33 -2.05 -12.99
C VAL A 200 1.39 -0.94 -13.02
N ASP A 201 0.98 0.31 -13.23
CA ASP A 201 1.84 1.49 -13.27
C ASP A 201 2.59 1.72 -11.95
N VAL A 202 2.03 1.31 -10.80
CA VAL A 202 2.75 1.37 -9.52
C VAL A 202 3.98 0.47 -9.57
N PHE A 203 3.81 -0.77 -10.04
CA PHE A 203 4.93 -1.70 -10.15
C PHE A 203 5.92 -1.25 -11.22
N ASP A 204 5.43 -0.73 -12.36
CA ASP A 204 6.32 -0.16 -13.38
C ASP A 204 7.17 0.99 -12.80
N TYR A 205 6.54 1.90 -12.05
CA TYR A 205 7.24 2.97 -11.32
C TYR A 205 8.32 2.41 -10.37
N LEU A 206 7.95 1.45 -9.50
CA LEU A 206 8.89 0.81 -8.56
C LEU A 206 10.04 0.11 -9.28
N HIS A 207 9.80 -0.38 -10.50
CA HIS A 207 10.76 -1.10 -11.32
C HIS A 207 11.54 -0.21 -12.28
N THR A 208 11.29 1.11 -12.30
CA THR A 208 12.18 2.02 -13.05
C THR A 208 13.59 1.94 -12.47
N PRO A 209 14.65 1.94 -13.32
CA PRO A 209 16.02 1.74 -12.82
C PRO A 209 16.44 2.72 -11.72
N ARG A 210 15.96 3.97 -11.77
CA ARG A 210 16.23 5.00 -10.76
C ARG A 210 15.56 4.67 -9.41
N VAL A 211 14.27 4.34 -9.42
CA VAL A 211 13.51 4.02 -8.21
C VAL A 211 14.01 2.73 -7.58
N GLN A 212 14.20 1.68 -8.39
CA GLN A 212 14.73 0.42 -7.91
C GLN A 212 16.12 0.62 -7.30
N GLY A 213 17.01 1.34 -7.99
CA GLY A 213 18.33 1.66 -7.47
C GLY A 213 18.29 2.29 -6.08
N ARG A 214 17.39 3.24 -5.84
CA ARG A 214 17.21 3.83 -4.50
C ARG A 214 16.64 2.83 -3.48
N LEU A 215 15.66 2.01 -3.86
CA LEU A 215 15.12 0.96 -2.99
C LEU A 215 16.21 -0.02 -2.56
N ARG A 216 17.07 -0.45 -3.50
CA ARG A 216 18.23 -1.30 -3.23
C ARG A 216 19.18 -0.65 -2.23
N ASP A 217 19.53 0.61 -2.47
CA ASP A 217 20.53 1.31 -1.66
C ASP A 217 19.99 1.52 -0.23
N ILE A 218 18.71 1.91 -0.08
CA ILE A 218 18.04 2.01 1.23
C ILE A 218 17.96 0.65 1.94
N TYR A 219 17.52 -0.39 1.24
CA TYR A 219 17.42 -1.74 1.79
C TYR A 219 18.79 -2.23 2.30
N ASN A 220 19.83 -2.06 1.49
CA ASN A 220 21.19 -2.49 1.81
C ASN A 220 21.72 -1.69 3.01
N HIS A 221 21.48 -0.38 3.08
CA HIS A 221 21.87 0.43 4.24
C HIS A 221 21.18 -0.07 5.51
N ILE A 222 19.86 -0.27 5.50
CA ILE A 222 19.13 -0.82 6.66
C ILE A 222 19.69 -2.19 7.06
N TRP A 223 19.99 -3.05 6.08
CA TRP A 223 20.60 -4.36 6.33
C TRP A 223 21.94 -4.22 7.07
N PHE A 224 22.82 -3.30 6.64
CA PHE A 224 24.09 -3.05 7.32
C PHE A 224 23.92 -2.50 8.73
N GLU A 225 22.94 -1.62 8.96
CA GLU A 225 22.65 -1.12 10.30
C GLU A 225 22.18 -2.25 11.23
N PHE A 226 21.39 -3.21 10.72
CA PHE A 226 21.06 -4.42 11.47
C PHE A 226 22.24 -5.35 11.70
N ASP A 227 23.18 -5.42 10.76
CA ASP A 227 24.39 -6.25 10.88
C ASP A 227 25.33 -5.69 11.95
N ILE A 228 25.58 -4.38 11.93
CA ILE A 228 26.30 -3.67 12.98
C ILE A 228 25.62 -3.89 14.33
N LEU A 229 24.30 -3.71 14.40
CA LEU A 229 23.56 -3.93 15.64
C LEU A 229 23.72 -5.38 16.14
N GLN A 230 23.66 -6.37 15.25
CA GLN A 230 23.84 -7.78 15.60
C GLN A 230 25.23 -8.02 16.19
N ASP A 231 26.29 -7.47 15.59
CA ASP A 231 27.66 -7.58 16.11
C ASP A 231 27.81 -6.95 17.50
N VAL A 232 27.17 -5.80 17.73
CA VAL A 232 27.19 -5.14 19.05
C VAL A 232 26.44 -5.99 20.09
N LEU A 233 25.28 -6.55 19.74
CA LEU A 233 24.51 -7.42 20.64
C LEU A 233 25.27 -8.71 20.98
N ASP A 234 25.92 -9.32 19.99
CA ASP A 234 26.80 -10.47 20.18
C ASP A 234 27.94 -10.13 21.16
N ALA A 235 28.57 -8.96 21.00
CA ALA A 235 29.65 -8.51 21.87
C ALA A 235 29.16 -8.25 23.30
N VAL A 236 27.95 -7.71 23.49
CA VAL A 236 27.32 -7.54 24.81
C VAL A 236 27.16 -8.89 25.50
N GLU A 237 26.56 -9.89 24.82
CA GLU A 237 26.35 -11.21 25.42
C GLU A 237 27.67 -11.90 25.78
N VAL A 238 28.67 -11.83 24.89
CA VAL A 238 30.01 -12.38 25.16
C VAL A 238 30.68 -11.66 26.35
N SER A 239 30.57 -10.33 26.43
CA SER A 239 31.12 -9.57 27.57
C SER A 239 30.43 -9.90 28.90
N ASN A 240 29.16 -10.28 28.85
CA ASN A 240 28.37 -10.75 30.00
C ASN A 240 28.58 -12.25 30.31
N GLY A 241 29.50 -12.93 29.60
CA GLY A 241 29.81 -14.34 29.79
C GLY A 241 28.74 -15.31 29.26
N ARG A 242 27.85 -14.86 28.37
CA ARG A 242 26.78 -15.65 27.76
C ARG A 242 27.15 -16.05 26.32
N SER A 243 26.46 -17.06 25.79
CA SER A 243 26.60 -17.47 24.39
C SER A 243 25.98 -16.44 23.45
N LYS A 244 26.50 -16.38 22.22
CA LYS A 244 25.92 -15.54 21.16
C LYS A 244 24.41 -15.83 20.98
N PRO A 245 23.60 -14.79 20.70
CA PRO A 245 22.19 -14.96 20.41
C PRO A 245 21.94 -15.92 19.24
N VAL A 246 20.83 -16.67 19.31
CA VAL A 246 20.45 -17.61 18.25
C VAL A 246 19.73 -16.90 17.09
N TYR A 247 19.12 -15.73 17.35
CA TYR A 247 18.45 -14.92 16.33
C TYR A 247 19.44 -14.12 15.48
N ASN A 248 19.01 -13.71 14.29
CA ASN A 248 19.80 -12.93 13.34
C ASN A 248 18.93 -11.84 12.71
N LEU A 249 19.13 -10.58 13.12
CA LEU A 249 18.33 -9.45 12.65
C LEU A 249 18.47 -9.19 11.14
N PRO A 250 19.68 -9.22 10.53
CA PRO A 250 19.82 -9.09 9.09
C PRO A 250 19.06 -10.16 8.29
N ALA A 251 19.05 -11.41 8.76
CA ALA A 251 18.33 -12.50 8.13
C ALA A 251 16.81 -12.34 8.24
N LEU A 252 16.31 -11.91 9.41
CA LEU A 252 14.90 -11.57 9.59
C LEU A 252 14.48 -10.42 8.67
N TRP A 253 15.30 -9.37 8.54
CA TRP A 253 15.04 -8.24 7.64
C TRP A 253 14.99 -8.68 6.18
N GLN A 254 15.94 -9.51 5.76
CA GLN A 254 15.98 -10.07 4.42
C GLN A 254 14.72 -10.89 4.13
N GLU A 255 14.37 -11.81 5.02
CA GLU A 255 13.18 -12.66 4.87
C GLU A 255 11.90 -11.81 4.82
N TYR A 256 11.78 -10.83 5.72
CA TYR A 256 10.64 -9.92 5.78
C TYR A 256 10.43 -9.16 4.46
N ILE A 257 11.46 -8.51 3.93
CA ILE A 257 11.32 -7.69 2.71
C ILE A 257 11.14 -8.56 1.47
N GLN A 258 12.03 -9.53 1.29
CA GLN A 258 12.15 -10.23 0.01
C GLN A 258 11.15 -11.38 -0.11
N SER A 259 10.97 -12.16 0.96
CA SER A 259 10.12 -13.36 0.93
C SER A 259 8.66 -13.07 1.26
N TYR A 260 8.38 -11.93 1.92
CA TYR A 260 7.04 -11.65 2.41
C TYR A 260 6.48 -10.32 1.94
N LEU A 261 7.16 -9.19 2.10
CA LEU A 261 6.59 -7.88 1.75
C LEU A 261 6.31 -7.78 0.25
N PHE A 262 7.34 -7.88 -0.59
CA PHE A 262 7.17 -7.75 -2.05
C PHE A 262 6.32 -8.87 -2.65
N GLU A 263 6.46 -10.09 -2.14
CA GLU A 263 5.61 -11.23 -2.52
C GLU A 263 4.14 -10.97 -2.18
N ASN A 264 3.84 -10.44 -0.99
CA ASN A 264 2.47 -10.11 -0.59
C ASN A 264 1.89 -8.95 -1.41
N MET A 265 2.68 -7.91 -1.68
CA MET A 265 2.29 -6.81 -2.57
C MET A 265 1.87 -7.33 -3.96
N ALA A 266 2.72 -8.18 -4.56
CA ALA A 266 2.47 -8.76 -5.87
C ALA A 266 1.28 -9.72 -5.83
N PHE A 267 1.20 -10.60 -4.83
CA PHE A 267 0.11 -11.56 -4.68
C PHE A 267 -1.26 -10.89 -4.56
N GLN A 268 -1.42 -9.90 -3.67
CA GLN A 268 -2.67 -9.20 -3.47
C GLN A 268 -3.08 -8.43 -4.73
N SER A 269 -2.15 -7.73 -5.36
CA SER A 269 -2.38 -6.98 -6.60
C SER A 269 -2.78 -7.90 -7.76
N ARG A 270 -2.06 -9.00 -7.99
CA ARG A 270 -2.39 -9.97 -9.05
C ARG A 270 -3.75 -10.62 -8.84
N SER A 271 -4.03 -11.04 -7.61
CA SER A 271 -5.31 -11.64 -7.23
C SER A 271 -6.46 -10.67 -7.52
N PHE A 272 -6.29 -9.40 -7.16
CA PHE A 272 -7.25 -8.34 -7.47
C PHE A 272 -7.43 -8.14 -8.98
N ILE A 273 -6.33 -7.99 -9.73
CA ILE A 273 -6.37 -7.73 -11.18
C ILE A 273 -7.09 -8.88 -11.90
N PHE A 274 -6.71 -10.13 -11.65
CA PHE A 274 -7.26 -11.27 -12.38
C PHE A 274 -8.73 -11.53 -12.01
N THR A 275 -9.08 -11.36 -10.74
CA THR A 275 -10.47 -11.46 -10.27
C THR A 275 -11.39 -10.47 -10.98
N ASN A 276 -10.89 -9.26 -11.26
CA ASN A 276 -11.69 -8.19 -11.85
C ASN A 276 -11.60 -8.11 -13.39
N LEU A 277 -10.51 -8.58 -14.01
CA LEU A 277 -10.41 -8.68 -15.46
C LEU A 277 -11.23 -9.84 -16.03
N LEU A 278 -11.36 -10.97 -15.32
CA LEU A 278 -12.03 -12.15 -15.85
C LEU A 278 -13.52 -11.91 -16.20
N PRO A 279 -14.34 -11.27 -15.34
CA PRO A 279 -15.73 -10.94 -15.68
C PRO A 279 -15.83 -9.98 -16.88
N LEU A 280 -14.94 -8.97 -16.95
CA LEU A 280 -14.89 -8.03 -18.06
C LEU A 280 -14.52 -8.74 -19.37
N TYR A 281 -13.49 -9.59 -19.33
CA TYR A 281 -13.08 -10.42 -20.47
C TYR A 281 -14.25 -11.27 -20.98
N ASN A 282 -14.93 -11.99 -20.10
CA ASN A 282 -16.04 -12.86 -20.48
C ASN A 282 -17.21 -12.08 -21.08
N ALA A 283 -17.58 -10.95 -20.47
CA ALA A 283 -18.65 -10.08 -20.96
C ALA A 283 -18.31 -9.47 -22.32
N THR A 284 -17.13 -8.85 -22.45
CA THR A 284 -16.67 -8.25 -23.71
C THR A 284 -16.51 -9.31 -24.80
N ARG A 285 -15.98 -10.49 -24.47
CA ARG A 285 -15.84 -11.62 -25.41
C ARG A 285 -17.20 -12.08 -25.92
N SER A 286 -18.16 -12.29 -25.02
CA SER A 286 -19.51 -12.70 -25.40
C SER A 286 -20.16 -11.69 -26.36
N GLU A 287 -20.06 -10.40 -26.05
CA GLU A 287 -20.65 -9.35 -26.89
C GLU A 287 -19.94 -9.21 -28.24
N PHE A 288 -18.62 -9.32 -28.24
CA PHE A 288 -17.82 -9.37 -29.48
C PHE A 288 -18.28 -10.50 -30.40
N PHE A 289 -18.50 -11.71 -29.87
CA PHE A 289 -18.99 -12.84 -30.66
C PHE A 289 -20.42 -12.66 -31.15
N ASN A 290 -21.31 -12.15 -30.30
CA ASN A 290 -22.70 -11.89 -30.68
C ASN A 290 -22.77 -10.92 -31.86
N GLN A 291 -21.97 -9.85 -31.84
CA GLN A 291 -21.92 -8.85 -32.89
C GLN A 291 -21.14 -9.32 -34.13
N SER A 292 -20.20 -10.24 -33.97
CA SER A 292 -19.43 -10.83 -35.09
C SER A 292 -20.15 -12.00 -35.76
N ARG A 293 -21.25 -12.51 -35.18
CA ARG A 293 -22.03 -13.65 -35.70
C ARG A 293 -22.45 -13.49 -37.18
N PRO A 294 -22.93 -12.32 -37.64
CA PRO A 294 -23.27 -12.13 -39.06
C PRO A 294 -22.08 -12.35 -40.01
N ALA A 295 -20.84 -12.04 -39.58
CA ALA A 295 -19.64 -12.27 -40.39
C ALA A 295 -19.37 -13.77 -40.62
N PHE A 296 -19.87 -14.65 -39.75
CA PHE A 296 -19.82 -16.10 -39.94
C PHE A 296 -20.94 -16.60 -40.86
N ASP A 297 -22.12 -15.99 -40.81
CA ASP A 297 -23.34 -16.49 -41.46
C ASP A 297 -23.62 -15.87 -42.85
N GLU A 298 -23.26 -14.61 -43.11
CA GLU A 298 -23.62 -13.88 -44.34
C GLU A 298 -22.56 -14.00 -45.46
N ALA A 299 -22.97 -13.68 -46.70
CA ALA A 299 -22.10 -13.65 -47.88
C ALA A 299 -21.37 -12.30 -48.07
N GLU A 300 -21.78 -11.27 -47.32
CA GLU A 300 -21.17 -9.94 -47.30
C GLU A 300 -20.23 -9.78 -46.10
N VAL A 301 -19.15 -9.00 -46.29
CA VAL A 301 -18.14 -8.74 -45.25
C VAL A 301 -18.71 -7.74 -44.24
N THR A 302 -19.22 -8.23 -43.12
CA THR A 302 -19.66 -7.37 -42.01
C THR A 302 -18.43 -6.75 -41.32
N PRO A 303 -18.42 -5.43 -41.05
CA PRO A 303 -17.30 -4.80 -40.34
C PRO A 303 -17.18 -5.34 -38.91
N ILE A 304 -15.95 -5.66 -38.49
CA ILE A 304 -15.64 -6.14 -37.15
C ILE A 304 -15.99 -5.05 -36.12
N PRO A 305 -16.65 -5.39 -35.00
CA PRO A 305 -16.91 -4.44 -33.91
C PRO A 305 -15.61 -3.88 -33.32
N GLN A 306 -15.23 -2.67 -33.74
CA GLN A 306 -13.93 -2.09 -33.41
C GLN A 306 -13.77 -1.82 -31.91
N HIS A 307 -14.83 -1.38 -31.22
CA HIS A 307 -14.78 -1.10 -29.79
C HIS A 307 -14.48 -2.35 -28.96
N HIS A 308 -15.30 -3.41 -29.09
CA HIS A 308 -15.09 -4.66 -28.34
C HIS A 308 -13.75 -5.34 -28.68
N PHE A 309 -13.32 -5.26 -29.93
CA PHE A 309 -12.00 -5.74 -30.35
C PHE A 309 -10.86 -5.01 -29.63
N ARG A 310 -10.92 -3.67 -29.53
CA ARG A 310 -9.91 -2.87 -28.81
C ARG A 310 -9.92 -3.19 -27.32
N VAL A 311 -11.09 -3.24 -26.69
CA VAL A 311 -11.25 -3.57 -25.26
C VAL A 311 -10.69 -4.96 -24.96
N LEU A 312 -10.99 -5.97 -25.78
CA LEU A 312 -10.42 -7.31 -25.61
C LEU A 312 -8.89 -7.29 -25.72
N ASN A 313 -8.33 -6.59 -26.70
CA ASN A 313 -6.87 -6.45 -26.80
C ASN A 313 -6.28 -5.79 -25.57
N SER A 314 -6.88 -4.71 -25.06
CA SER A 314 -6.40 -4.04 -23.85
C SER A 314 -6.46 -4.94 -22.61
N ILE A 315 -7.49 -5.79 -22.49
CA ILE A 315 -7.55 -6.79 -21.42
C ILE A 315 -6.41 -7.81 -21.55
N LEU A 316 -6.16 -8.31 -22.76
CA LEU A 316 -5.07 -9.24 -23.03
C LEU A 316 -3.69 -8.59 -22.80
N ASP A 317 -3.51 -7.34 -23.20
CA ASP A 317 -2.31 -6.55 -22.92
C ASP A 317 -2.10 -6.44 -21.40
N LEU A 318 -3.14 -6.10 -20.63
CA LEU A 318 -3.05 -6.01 -19.17
C LEU A 318 -2.64 -7.34 -18.50
N TYR A 319 -3.07 -8.49 -19.02
CA TYR A 319 -2.57 -9.78 -18.51
C TYR A 319 -1.06 -9.97 -18.74
N ILE A 320 -0.52 -9.54 -19.89
CA ILE A 320 0.92 -9.56 -20.16
C ILE A 320 1.66 -8.56 -19.27
N GLU A 321 1.18 -7.33 -19.20
CA GLU A 321 1.78 -6.27 -18.39
C GLU A 321 1.80 -6.65 -16.91
N THR A 322 0.76 -7.34 -16.43
CA THR A 322 0.72 -7.87 -15.06
C THR A 322 1.82 -8.90 -14.80
N GLU A 323 2.15 -9.77 -15.75
CA GLU A 323 3.29 -10.69 -15.60
C GLU A 323 4.65 -9.99 -15.64
N PHE A 324 4.78 -8.94 -16.44
CA PHE A 324 6.02 -8.20 -16.52
C PHE A 324 6.27 -7.37 -15.27
N HIS A 325 5.28 -6.61 -14.85
CA HIS A 325 5.46 -5.58 -13.86
C HIS A 325 5.08 -6.07 -12.47
N VAL A 326 3.99 -6.81 -12.30
CA VAL A 326 3.46 -7.17 -10.97
C VAL A 326 4.15 -8.45 -10.44
N VAL A 327 5.45 -8.34 -10.20
CA VAL A 327 6.28 -9.39 -9.60
C VAL A 327 7.33 -8.77 -8.66
N PRO A 328 7.86 -9.53 -7.68
CA PRO A 328 8.90 -9.02 -6.79
C PRO A 328 10.26 -8.84 -7.50
N HIS A 329 10.96 -7.74 -7.20
CA HIS A 329 12.28 -7.46 -7.76
C HIS A 329 13.29 -6.99 -6.71
N THR A 330 14.26 -7.86 -6.42
CA THR A 330 15.30 -7.63 -5.41
C THR A 330 16.71 -7.70 -6.00
N VAL A 331 16.86 -7.42 -7.31
CA VAL A 331 18.16 -7.50 -7.99
C VAL A 331 19.14 -6.50 -7.35
N GLY A 332 20.30 -6.99 -6.94
CA GLY A 332 21.34 -6.20 -6.27
C GLY A 332 21.10 -5.93 -4.78
N PHE A 333 20.03 -6.46 -4.20
CA PHE A 333 19.83 -6.45 -2.75
C PHE A 333 20.79 -7.48 -2.11
N VAL A 334 21.39 -7.15 -0.96
CA VAL A 334 22.34 -8.04 -0.26
C VAL A 334 21.68 -9.37 0.12
N TYR A 335 22.42 -10.46 -0.09
CA TYR A 335 22.05 -11.85 0.23
C TYR A 335 23.10 -12.53 1.13
N ARG A 336 22.62 -13.30 2.10
CA ARG A 336 23.37 -14.05 3.15
C ARG A 336 24.58 -14.91 2.69
N HIS A 337 24.84 -15.09 1.39
CA HIS A 337 25.78 -16.13 0.89
C HIS A 337 26.90 -15.64 -0.03
N GLU A 338 27.06 -14.34 -0.26
CA GLU A 338 28.23 -13.85 -1.00
C GLU A 338 29.27 -13.25 -0.05
N PRO A 339 30.36 -13.99 0.26
CA PRO A 339 31.55 -13.39 0.85
C PRO A 339 32.23 -12.55 -0.25
N GLY A 340 31.70 -11.36 -0.46
CA GLY A 340 32.21 -10.37 -1.40
C GLY A 340 32.39 -9.03 -0.72
N ASN A 341 33.20 -8.16 -1.33
CA ASN A 341 33.52 -6.84 -0.81
C ASN A 341 32.28 -5.93 -0.84
N VAL A 342 31.38 -6.06 0.15
CA VAL A 342 30.10 -5.34 0.23
C VAL A 342 30.30 -3.83 0.41
N THR A 343 31.50 -3.40 0.79
CA THR A 343 31.93 -1.99 0.88
C THR A 343 31.85 -1.24 -0.45
N GLY A 344 31.90 -1.92 -1.60
CA GLY A 344 31.71 -1.30 -2.91
C GLY A 344 30.27 -0.90 -3.24
N LEU A 345 29.28 -1.46 -2.52
CA LEU A 345 27.84 -1.20 -2.73
C LEU A 345 27.35 0.08 -2.04
N LEU A 346 28.08 0.57 -1.03
CA LEU A 346 27.82 1.85 -0.36
C LEU A 346 28.68 3.00 -0.91
N SER A 347 29.38 2.77 -2.03
CA SER A 347 30.17 3.83 -2.66
C SER A 347 29.24 4.97 -3.09
N GLU A 348 29.40 6.14 -2.43
CA GLU A 348 28.70 7.39 -2.76
C GLU A 348 29.09 7.95 -4.15
N ASP A 349 30.08 7.35 -4.82
CA ASP A 349 30.45 7.71 -6.20
C ASP A 349 29.25 7.56 -7.16
N GLU A 350 28.91 8.68 -7.80
CA GLU A 350 27.86 8.79 -8.82
C GLU A 350 28.00 7.75 -9.94
N SER A 351 29.24 7.41 -10.28
CA SER A 351 29.55 6.43 -11.31
C SER A 351 29.05 5.01 -10.95
N SER A 352 28.99 4.70 -9.65
CA SER A 352 28.63 3.37 -9.14
C SER A 352 27.13 3.09 -9.26
N TRP A 353 26.28 3.99 -8.78
CA TRP A 353 24.83 3.75 -8.80
C TRP A 353 24.25 3.83 -10.22
N LYS A 354 24.76 4.73 -11.09
CA LYS A 354 24.37 4.76 -12.51
C LYS A 354 24.69 3.45 -13.21
N LYS A 355 25.88 2.89 -12.95
CA LYS A 355 26.30 1.60 -13.50
C LYS A 355 25.40 0.46 -13.01
N ASN A 356 25.10 0.41 -11.71
CA ASN A 356 24.20 -0.61 -11.15
C ASN A 356 22.79 -0.52 -11.72
N ASN A 357 22.27 0.69 -11.96
CA ASN A 357 20.97 0.90 -12.58
C ASN A 357 20.97 0.46 -14.05
N ALA A 358 22.04 0.70 -14.80
CA ALA A 358 22.19 0.22 -16.18
C ALA A 358 22.26 -1.31 -16.27
N ILE A 359 22.97 -1.96 -15.33
CA ILE A 359 22.98 -3.44 -15.21
C ILE A 359 21.56 -3.95 -14.96
N TYR A 360 20.86 -3.37 -13.99
CA TYR A 360 19.47 -3.71 -13.70
C TYR A 360 18.58 -3.55 -14.95
N GLU A 361 18.68 -2.44 -15.66
CA GLU A 361 17.91 -2.18 -16.88
C GLU A 361 18.18 -3.22 -17.98
N SER A 362 19.44 -3.60 -18.18
CA SER A 362 19.81 -4.64 -19.14
C SER A 362 19.19 -6.01 -18.80
N LEU A 363 19.20 -6.39 -17.52
CA LEU A 363 18.61 -7.63 -17.03
C LEU A 363 17.09 -7.65 -17.22
N GLN A 364 16.43 -6.52 -16.89
CA GLN A 364 14.98 -6.40 -17.10
C GLN A 364 14.60 -6.42 -18.57
N THR A 365 15.41 -5.80 -19.43
CA THR A 365 15.19 -5.80 -20.88
C THR A 365 15.33 -7.19 -21.47
N ALA A 366 16.37 -7.94 -21.09
CA ALA A 366 16.53 -9.34 -21.51
C ALA A 366 15.36 -10.21 -21.05
N ARG A 367 14.94 -10.10 -19.78
CA ARG A 367 13.80 -10.84 -19.24
C ARG A 367 12.50 -10.55 -20.01
N ARG A 368 12.23 -9.27 -20.33
CA ARG A 368 11.05 -8.88 -21.12
C ARG A 368 11.10 -9.48 -22.52
N GLN A 369 12.25 -9.43 -23.19
CA GLN A 369 12.43 -10.01 -24.52
C GLN A 369 12.21 -11.53 -24.52
N ASP A 370 12.79 -12.24 -23.55
CA ASP A 370 12.65 -13.70 -23.42
C ASP A 370 11.19 -14.11 -23.25
N PHE A 371 10.45 -13.42 -22.39
CA PHE A 371 9.03 -13.70 -22.19
C PHE A 371 8.20 -13.32 -23.42
N GLN A 372 8.48 -12.20 -24.10
CA GLN A 372 7.80 -11.84 -25.35
C GLN A 372 8.01 -12.91 -26.42
N LEU A 373 9.21 -13.47 -26.54
CA LEU A 373 9.51 -14.57 -27.47
C LEU A 373 8.77 -15.86 -27.11
N ASP A 374 8.74 -16.23 -25.82
CA ASP A 374 7.95 -17.39 -25.34
C ASP A 374 6.47 -17.22 -25.66
N TYR A 375 5.94 -16.02 -25.42
CA TYR A 375 4.54 -15.70 -25.67
C TYR A 375 4.20 -15.75 -27.17
N GLN A 376 5.02 -15.15 -28.03
CA GLN A 376 4.86 -15.22 -29.49
C GLN A 376 4.90 -16.67 -30.00
N ARG A 377 5.77 -17.51 -29.43
CA ARG A 377 5.82 -18.94 -29.75
C ARG A 377 4.50 -19.64 -29.41
N LYS A 378 3.95 -19.43 -28.20
CA LYS A 378 2.67 -20.03 -27.78
C LYS A 378 1.49 -19.59 -28.64
N THR A 379 1.43 -18.31 -29.02
CA THR A 379 0.40 -17.80 -29.95
C THR A 379 0.52 -18.49 -31.31
N LYS A 380 1.75 -18.64 -31.83
CA LYS A 380 1.99 -19.35 -33.09
C LYS A 380 1.56 -20.83 -33.01
N GLU A 381 1.86 -21.52 -31.92
CA GLU A 381 1.45 -22.90 -31.68
C GLU A 381 -0.09 -23.04 -31.62
N ALA A 382 -0.79 -22.08 -30.99
CA ALA A 382 -2.25 -22.03 -30.98
C ALA A 382 -2.82 -21.86 -32.40
N THR A 383 -2.27 -20.93 -33.18
CA THR A 383 -2.63 -20.72 -34.59
C THR A 383 -2.41 -21.97 -35.44
N GLU A 384 -1.24 -22.61 -35.32
CA GLU A 384 -0.92 -23.83 -36.06
C GLU A 384 -1.87 -24.99 -35.70
N THR A 385 -2.20 -25.13 -34.41
CA THR A 385 -3.14 -26.15 -33.92
C THR A 385 -4.54 -25.93 -34.48
N ARG A 386 -5.03 -24.69 -34.47
CA ARG A 386 -6.32 -24.33 -35.07
C ARG A 386 -6.34 -24.63 -36.56
N VAL A 387 -5.34 -24.19 -37.32
CA VAL A 387 -5.23 -24.45 -38.77
C VAL A 387 -5.16 -25.95 -39.07
N ALA A 388 -4.45 -26.74 -38.27
CA ALA A 388 -4.34 -28.18 -38.44
C ALA A 388 -5.66 -28.93 -38.15
N ASN A 389 -6.51 -28.39 -37.27
CA ASN A 389 -7.84 -28.93 -36.96
C ASN A 389 -8.90 -28.53 -37.99
N ASP A 390 -8.68 -27.46 -38.75
CA ASP A 390 -9.64 -26.88 -39.71
C ASP A 390 -9.46 -27.43 -41.16
N LYS A 391 -9.04 -28.70 -41.29
CA LYS A 391 -8.69 -29.37 -42.56
C LYS A 391 -9.79 -29.43 -43.65
N ASN A 392 -10.98 -28.87 -43.40
CA ASN A 392 -12.13 -28.92 -44.30
C ASN A 392 -12.65 -27.56 -44.79
N PHE A 393 -12.02 -26.42 -44.45
CA PHE A 393 -12.46 -25.11 -44.93
C PHE A 393 -11.61 -24.59 -46.10
N PRO A 394 -12.17 -24.37 -47.30
CA PRO A 394 -11.42 -23.84 -48.43
C PRO A 394 -11.10 -22.35 -48.25
N PHE A 395 -9.82 -21.99 -48.47
CA PHE A 395 -9.28 -20.63 -48.45
C PHE A 395 -10.04 -19.68 -49.40
N GLY A 396 -10.60 -18.59 -48.86
CA GLY A 396 -11.29 -17.54 -49.63
C GLY A 396 -11.35 -16.19 -48.89
N LYS A 397 -11.83 -15.13 -49.55
CA LYS A 397 -11.93 -13.73 -49.03
C LYS A 397 -12.65 -13.60 -47.67
N LYS A 398 -13.53 -14.55 -47.33
CA LYS A 398 -14.22 -14.62 -46.03
C LYS A 398 -13.26 -14.92 -44.86
N GLN A 399 -12.11 -15.54 -45.12
CA GLN A 399 -11.12 -15.88 -44.09
C GLN A 399 -10.21 -14.69 -43.74
N GLU A 400 -9.84 -13.84 -44.71
CA GLU A 400 -9.11 -12.58 -44.44
C GLU A 400 -9.93 -11.63 -43.56
N ALA A 401 -11.25 -11.56 -43.78
CA ALA A 401 -12.16 -10.77 -42.97
C ALA A 401 -12.33 -11.29 -41.53
N LEU A 402 -12.20 -12.60 -41.32
CA LEU A 402 -12.30 -13.24 -39.99
C LEU A 402 -10.95 -13.34 -39.28
N GLN A 403 -9.83 -13.07 -39.96
CA GLN A 403 -8.48 -13.21 -39.40
C GLN A 403 -8.30 -12.47 -38.07
N PRO A 404 -8.76 -11.22 -37.88
CA PRO A 404 -8.58 -10.54 -36.60
C PRO A 404 -9.37 -11.20 -35.45
N ILE A 405 -10.49 -11.86 -35.75
CA ILE A 405 -11.27 -12.63 -34.77
C ILE A 405 -10.50 -13.90 -34.36
N TRP A 406 -9.83 -14.55 -35.30
CA TRP A 406 -8.99 -15.70 -34.99
C TRP A 406 -7.72 -15.31 -34.24
N ASP A 407 -7.08 -14.21 -34.62
CA ASP A 407 -5.87 -13.72 -33.97
C ASP A 407 -6.12 -13.44 -32.48
N ILE A 408 -7.24 -12.79 -32.14
CA ILE A 408 -7.57 -12.49 -30.75
C ILE A 408 -7.93 -13.73 -29.93
N LEU A 409 -8.51 -14.76 -30.57
CA LEU A 409 -8.79 -16.06 -29.95
C LEU A 409 -7.52 -16.85 -29.70
N ASP A 410 -6.66 -17.00 -30.71
CA ASP A 410 -5.37 -17.69 -30.59
C ASP A 410 -4.52 -17.03 -29.49
N ARG A 411 -4.54 -15.70 -29.44
CA ARG A 411 -3.89 -14.91 -28.40
C ARG A 411 -4.47 -15.19 -27.01
N ALA A 412 -5.79 -15.22 -26.87
CA ALA A 412 -6.45 -15.54 -25.60
C ALA A 412 -6.17 -16.97 -25.13
N ASP A 413 -6.16 -17.94 -26.02
CA ASP A 413 -5.84 -19.35 -25.70
C ASP A 413 -4.38 -19.48 -25.25
N ALA A 414 -3.45 -18.75 -25.89
CA ALA A 414 -2.06 -18.68 -25.48
C ALA A 414 -1.90 -18.08 -24.07
N HIS A 415 -2.67 -17.04 -23.73
CA HIS A 415 -2.72 -16.48 -22.38
C HIS A 415 -3.17 -17.51 -21.34
N GLN A 416 -4.32 -18.14 -21.57
CA GLN A 416 -4.91 -19.09 -20.62
C GLN A 416 -4.01 -20.32 -20.42
N THR A 417 -3.31 -20.75 -21.47
CA THR A 417 -2.34 -21.84 -21.40
C THR A 417 -1.09 -21.42 -20.63
N ALA A 418 -0.59 -20.20 -20.84
CA ALA A 418 0.59 -19.68 -20.14
C ALA A 418 0.30 -19.37 -18.66
N GLN A 419 -0.94 -18.98 -18.35
CA GLN A 419 -1.34 -18.48 -17.03
C GLN A 419 -2.71 -19.05 -16.64
N PRO A 420 -2.76 -20.27 -16.06
CA PRO A 420 -4.01 -20.87 -15.60
C PRO A 420 -4.78 -20.01 -14.58
N GLN A 421 -4.09 -19.12 -13.87
CA GLN A 421 -4.68 -18.18 -12.91
C GLN A 421 -5.61 -17.16 -13.56
N ILE A 422 -5.54 -16.94 -14.88
CA ILE A 422 -6.53 -16.12 -15.61
C ILE A 422 -7.92 -16.73 -15.49
N LEU A 423 -8.02 -18.06 -15.59
CA LEU A 423 -9.29 -18.78 -15.51
C LEU A 423 -9.72 -19.05 -14.06
N THR A 424 -8.74 -19.19 -13.16
CA THR A 424 -8.98 -19.45 -11.73
C THR A 424 -8.15 -18.47 -10.90
N PRO A 425 -8.60 -17.21 -10.75
CA PRO A 425 -7.86 -16.21 -9.98
C PRO A 425 -7.68 -16.65 -8.53
N SER A 426 -6.50 -16.39 -7.98
CA SER A 426 -6.23 -16.53 -6.55
C SER A 426 -7.14 -15.59 -5.76
N LYS A 427 -7.60 -16.04 -4.59
CA LYS A 427 -8.39 -15.19 -3.70
C LYS A 427 -7.46 -14.25 -2.94
N VAL A 428 -7.87 -12.99 -2.82
CA VAL A 428 -7.22 -12.02 -1.95
C VAL A 428 -7.20 -12.52 -0.50
N GLU A 429 -6.11 -12.22 0.20
CA GLU A 429 -5.90 -12.57 1.60
C GLU A 429 -6.39 -11.47 2.54
N GLU A 430 -6.57 -11.81 3.82
CA GLU A 430 -6.89 -10.85 4.88
C GLU A 430 -5.76 -9.81 5.03
N GLU A 431 -6.15 -8.53 5.01
CA GLU A 431 -5.21 -7.41 5.14
C GLU A 431 -4.58 -7.37 6.56
N GLY A 432 -3.28 -7.08 6.64
CA GLY A 432 -2.53 -7.15 7.90
C GLY A 432 -3.09 -6.26 9.01
N TRP A 433 -3.48 -5.03 8.67
CA TRP A 433 -4.07 -4.08 9.62
C TRP A 433 -5.42 -4.54 10.15
N VAL A 434 -6.25 -5.22 9.34
CA VAL A 434 -7.53 -5.80 9.78
C VAL A 434 -7.25 -6.86 10.85
N ARG A 435 -6.32 -7.79 10.56
CA ARG A 435 -5.94 -8.83 11.51
C ARG A 435 -5.42 -8.26 12.81
N GLU A 436 -4.56 -7.24 12.77
CA GLU A 436 -3.97 -6.66 13.98
C GLU A 436 -4.99 -5.89 14.82
N LEU A 437 -5.88 -5.12 14.18
CA LEU A 437 -6.97 -4.42 14.88
C LEU A 437 -8.01 -5.38 15.48
N SER A 438 -8.07 -6.63 15.03
CA SER A 438 -8.94 -7.63 15.65
C SER A 438 -8.63 -7.88 17.14
N SER A 439 -7.42 -7.53 17.60
CA SER A 439 -6.99 -7.65 19.00
C SER A 439 -7.31 -6.40 19.86
N ILE A 440 -7.67 -5.28 19.24
CA ILE A 440 -8.02 -4.03 19.93
C ILE A 440 -9.48 -4.10 20.38
N ASP A 441 -9.87 -3.41 21.47
CA ASP A 441 -11.26 -3.41 21.94
C ASP A 441 -12.14 -2.48 21.09
N LYS A 442 -11.79 -1.19 21.04
CA LYS A 442 -12.44 -0.16 20.23
C LYS A 442 -11.43 0.80 19.63
N PHE A 443 -11.76 1.37 18.49
CA PHE A 443 -11.00 2.43 17.84
C PHE A 443 -11.91 3.28 16.95
N GLY A 444 -11.47 4.47 16.58
CA GLY A 444 -12.18 5.30 15.61
C GLY A 444 -11.90 6.79 15.74
N TYR A 445 -12.94 7.60 15.52
CA TYR A 445 -12.83 9.05 15.42
C TYR A 445 -13.78 9.76 16.40
N VAL A 446 -13.36 10.95 16.84
CA VAL A 446 -14.30 11.95 17.37
C VAL A 446 -15.00 12.60 16.18
N ILE A 447 -16.31 12.81 16.29
CA ILE A 447 -17.13 13.44 15.26
C ILE A 447 -17.97 14.57 15.86
N TYR A 448 -17.94 15.73 15.21
CA TYR A 448 -18.72 16.90 15.62
C TYR A 448 -19.98 17.03 14.78
N LYS A 449 -21.13 17.15 15.44
CA LYS A 449 -22.38 17.61 14.84
C LYS A 449 -22.38 19.14 14.86
N MET A 450 -22.27 19.76 13.69
CA MET A 450 -22.25 21.23 13.53
C MET A 450 -23.45 21.76 12.72
N SER A 451 -24.25 20.87 12.13
CA SER A 451 -25.48 21.22 11.43
C SER A 451 -26.56 21.75 12.39
N LYS A 452 -27.33 22.76 11.94
CA LYS A 452 -28.44 23.34 12.71
C LYS A 452 -29.79 23.09 12.06
N GLY A 453 -30.84 23.07 12.87
CA GLY A 453 -32.24 23.15 12.41
C GLY A 453 -32.92 21.82 12.06
N GLN A 454 -32.23 20.68 12.25
CA GLN A 454 -32.82 19.35 12.07
C GLN A 454 -33.67 18.95 13.28
N ASN A 455 -34.81 18.31 13.04
CA ASN A 455 -35.58 17.67 14.11
C ASN A 455 -34.98 16.29 14.49
N GLU A 456 -35.42 15.70 15.60
CA GLU A 456 -34.91 14.40 16.07
C GLU A 456 -35.11 13.26 15.05
N GLU A 457 -36.20 13.29 14.28
CA GLU A 457 -36.50 12.25 13.28
C GLU A 457 -35.57 12.36 12.06
N GLU A 458 -35.32 13.58 11.58
CA GLU A 458 -34.38 13.88 10.51
C GLU A 458 -32.96 13.50 10.90
N TRP A 459 -32.55 13.84 12.12
CA TRP A 459 -31.24 13.47 12.65
C TRP A 459 -31.09 11.95 12.78
N LYS A 460 -32.12 11.26 13.28
CA LYS A 460 -32.12 9.79 13.36
C LYS A 460 -32.02 9.15 11.98
N SER A 461 -32.80 9.62 11.01
CA SER A 461 -32.74 9.15 9.61
C SER A 461 -31.36 9.38 8.98
N PHE A 462 -30.72 10.51 9.28
CA PHE A 462 -29.34 10.77 8.88
C PHE A 462 -28.36 9.77 9.52
N LEU A 463 -28.45 9.53 10.83
CA LEU A 463 -27.58 8.58 11.53
C LEU A 463 -27.73 7.17 10.96
N ASP A 464 -28.96 6.71 10.73
CA ASP A 464 -29.22 5.39 10.12
C ASP A 464 -28.54 5.27 8.74
N ARG A 465 -28.60 6.33 7.92
CA ARG A 465 -27.95 6.35 6.59
C ARG A 465 -26.43 6.45 6.68
N LEU A 466 -25.92 7.23 7.62
CA LEU A 466 -24.49 7.36 7.86
C LEU A 466 -23.89 6.03 8.32
N GLU A 467 -24.53 5.35 9.26
CA GLU A 467 -24.11 4.03 9.73
C GLU A 467 -24.10 3.02 8.58
N VAL A 468 -25.16 2.94 7.79
CA VAL A 468 -25.21 2.09 6.59
C VAL A 468 -24.10 2.44 5.59
N GLY A 469 -23.83 3.74 5.38
CA GLY A 469 -22.81 4.24 4.47
C GLY A 469 -21.40 3.83 4.90
N LEU A 470 -21.04 4.12 6.15
CA LEU A 470 -19.77 3.73 6.77
C LEU A 470 -19.58 2.21 6.77
N ASP A 471 -20.64 1.48 7.10
CA ASP A 471 -20.64 0.03 7.21
C ASP A 471 -20.53 -0.68 5.85
N SER A 472 -21.06 -0.06 4.80
CA SER A 472 -20.92 -0.56 3.42
C SER A 472 -19.48 -0.55 2.90
N GLY A 473 -18.54 0.13 3.58
CA GLY A 473 -17.12 0.06 3.24
C GLY A 473 -16.54 -1.34 3.37
N TRP A 474 -17.05 -2.12 4.32
CA TRP A 474 -16.55 -3.44 4.67
C TRP A 474 -17.05 -4.57 3.76
N GLU A 475 -18.02 -4.30 2.88
CA GLU A 475 -18.60 -5.34 2.02
C GLU A 475 -17.51 -6.07 1.20
N ASP A 476 -17.60 -7.40 1.21
CA ASP A 476 -16.71 -8.31 0.49
C ASP A 476 -15.22 -8.26 0.90
N MET A 477 -14.85 -7.54 1.98
CA MET A 477 -13.51 -7.60 2.56
C MET A 477 -13.31 -8.88 3.40
N VAL A 478 -12.10 -9.43 3.36
CA VAL A 478 -11.75 -10.69 4.05
C VAL A 478 -11.32 -10.41 5.50
N GLY A 479 -11.88 -11.15 6.46
CA GLY A 479 -11.44 -11.12 7.88
C GLY A 479 -12.03 -10.00 8.75
N VAL A 480 -12.96 -9.19 8.21
CA VAL A 480 -13.40 -7.94 8.86
C VAL A 480 -14.41 -8.09 10.00
N GLU A 481 -15.01 -9.26 10.18
CA GLU A 481 -16.16 -9.43 11.10
C GLU A 481 -15.87 -8.98 12.54
N ASN A 482 -14.69 -9.29 13.06
CA ASN A 482 -14.29 -8.91 14.40
C ASN A 482 -13.93 -7.41 14.51
N VAL A 483 -13.43 -6.81 13.43
CA VAL A 483 -12.96 -5.41 13.41
C VAL A 483 -14.12 -4.45 13.19
N ARG A 484 -15.05 -4.81 12.32
CA ARG A 484 -16.26 -4.06 11.97
C ARG A 484 -17.12 -3.74 13.19
N GLN A 485 -17.20 -4.63 14.17
CA GLN A 485 -17.98 -4.40 15.40
C GLN A 485 -17.29 -3.46 16.40
N LYS A 486 -16.03 -3.07 16.13
CA LYS A 486 -15.16 -2.33 17.06
C LYS A 486 -14.89 -0.89 16.62
N VAL A 487 -15.24 -0.55 15.37
CA VAL A 487 -15.20 0.84 14.93
C VAL A 487 -16.25 1.64 15.67
N THR A 488 -15.88 2.83 16.12
CA THR A 488 -16.78 3.66 16.92
C THR A 488 -16.57 5.14 16.58
N LEU A 489 -17.68 5.86 16.50
CA LEU A 489 -17.69 7.32 16.45
C LEU A 489 -18.04 7.88 17.83
N HIS A 490 -17.21 8.80 18.32
CA HIS A 490 -17.47 9.53 19.56
C HIS A 490 -18.06 10.89 19.24
N TRP A 491 -19.37 11.04 19.44
CA TRP A 491 -20.13 12.22 19.06
C TRP A 491 -19.98 13.38 20.05
N ILE A 492 -19.77 14.57 19.52
CA ILE A 492 -19.83 15.85 20.23
C ILE A 492 -20.90 16.72 19.56
N ASP A 493 -21.82 17.28 20.34
CA ASP A 493 -22.78 18.26 19.84
C ASP A 493 -22.11 19.64 19.86
N GLY A 494 -21.75 20.16 18.68
CA GLY A 494 -21.01 21.41 18.55
C GLY A 494 -21.68 22.59 19.25
N PRO A 495 -22.99 22.85 19.03
CA PRO A 495 -23.74 23.86 19.74
C PRO A 495 -23.64 23.83 21.27
N ASP A 496 -23.56 22.65 21.90
CA ASP A 496 -23.42 22.54 23.36
C ASP A 496 -22.05 23.04 23.84
N GLU A 497 -21.03 22.94 22.98
CA GLU A 497 -19.66 23.40 23.22
C GLU A 497 -19.39 24.78 22.60
N SER A 498 -20.43 25.52 22.21
CA SER A 498 -20.32 26.83 21.52
C SER A 498 -19.57 26.80 20.18
N ILE A 499 -19.52 25.64 19.53
CA ILE A 499 -18.93 25.44 18.19
C ILE A 499 -20.04 25.61 17.15
N PHE A 500 -19.83 26.51 16.19
CA PHE A 500 -20.82 26.84 15.16
C PHE A 500 -20.44 26.34 13.77
N GLU A 501 -21.44 26.26 12.89
CA GLU A 501 -21.31 25.77 11.52
C GLU A 501 -20.18 26.47 10.73
N ASP A 502 -19.47 25.68 9.91
CA ASP A 502 -18.33 26.08 9.06
C ASP A 502 -17.10 26.66 9.78
N ASP A 503 -17.10 26.75 11.12
CA ASP A 503 -15.93 27.14 11.90
C ASP A 503 -15.14 25.91 12.38
N PHE A 504 -14.22 25.45 11.52
CA PHE A 504 -13.30 24.38 11.90
C PHE A 504 -12.25 24.82 12.93
N ALA A 505 -12.06 26.13 13.19
CA ALA A 505 -11.07 26.59 14.14
C ALA A 505 -11.51 26.31 15.58
N ASP A 506 -12.76 26.63 15.93
CA ASP A 506 -13.34 26.33 17.24
C ASP A 506 -13.35 24.81 17.52
N ALA A 507 -13.74 24.01 16.52
CA ALA A 507 -13.71 22.56 16.63
C ALA A 507 -12.29 21.99 16.83
N ARG A 508 -11.28 22.58 16.18
CA ARG A 508 -9.87 22.20 16.38
C ARG A 508 -9.40 22.53 17.78
N GLU A 509 -9.68 23.73 18.27
CA GLU A 509 -9.27 24.15 19.62
C GLU A 509 -9.89 23.25 20.69
N HIS A 510 -11.19 22.96 20.58
CA HIS A 510 -11.86 22.04 21.49
C HIS A 510 -11.27 20.63 21.41
N PHE A 511 -11.05 20.09 20.21
CA PHE A 511 -10.45 18.76 20.04
C PHE A 511 -9.02 18.70 20.59
N GLN A 512 -8.19 19.72 20.37
CA GLN A 512 -6.85 19.80 20.94
C GLN A 512 -6.88 19.83 22.47
N SER A 513 -7.82 20.57 23.06
CA SER A 513 -8.07 20.56 24.51
C SER A 513 -8.46 19.17 25.02
N MET A 514 -9.30 18.43 24.27
CA MET A 514 -9.63 17.04 24.60
C MET A 514 -8.41 16.12 24.56
N VAL A 515 -7.53 16.27 23.57
CA VAL A 515 -6.29 15.50 23.44
C VAL A 515 -5.36 15.79 24.62
N VAL A 516 -5.16 17.06 24.98
CA VAL A 516 -4.31 17.47 26.12
C VAL A 516 -4.86 16.98 27.44
N SER A 517 -6.18 17.05 27.63
CA SER A 517 -6.86 16.58 28.85
C SER A 517 -7.08 15.07 28.92
N GLN A 518 -6.69 14.32 27.88
CA GLN A 518 -6.89 12.87 27.76
C GLN A 518 -8.37 12.45 27.85
N SER A 519 -9.29 13.31 27.40
CA SER A 519 -10.72 12.99 27.33
C SER A 519 -11.09 12.24 26.04
N VAL A 520 -10.22 12.24 25.03
CA VAL A 520 -10.37 11.40 23.84
C VAL A 520 -10.29 9.92 24.24
N PRO A 521 -11.23 9.06 23.80
CA PRO A 521 -11.20 7.63 24.11
C PRO A 521 -9.90 6.95 23.66
N VAL A 522 -9.48 5.92 24.40
CA VAL A 522 -8.25 5.17 24.10
C VAL A 522 -8.37 4.51 22.70
N ASN A 523 -7.28 4.58 21.92
CA ASN A 523 -7.17 4.11 20.52
C ASN A 523 -8.00 4.88 19.48
N PHE A 524 -8.56 6.03 19.84
CA PHE A 524 -9.14 6.94 18.85
C PHE A 524 -8.05 7.84 18.28
N SER A 525 -8.32 8.40 17.09
CA SER A 525 -7.42 9.39 16.50
C SER A 525 -7.26 10.58 17.44
N THR A 526 -6.02 11.06 17.56
CA THR A 526 -5.64 12.27 18.29
C THR A 526 -5.17 13.38 17.35
N THR A 527 -5.15 13.12 16.04
CA THR A 527 -4.63 14.03 15.02
C THR A 527 -5.70 14.41 13.99
N THR A 528 -6.77 13.62 13.90
CA THR A 528 -7.83 13.76 12.91
C THR A 528 -9.19 13.61 13.58
N PHE A 529 -10.15 14.44 13.20
CA PHE A 529 -11.55 14.29 13.60
C PHE A 529 -12.49 14.52 12.42
N LEU A 530 -13.75 14.11 12.59
CA LEU A 530 -14.77 14.21 11.56
C LEU A 530 -15.79 15.31 11.90
N VAL A 531 -16.41 15.90 10.88
CA VAL A 531 -17.43 16.94 11.04
C VAL A 531 -18.61 16.69 10.13
N VAL A 532 -19.82 16.88 10.68
CA VAL A 532 -21.09 16.95 9.97
C VAL A 532 -21.60 18.39 10.01
N ASP A 533 -21.38 19.13 8.93
CA ASP A 533 -21.99 20.44 8.67
C ASP A 533 -23.34 20.27 7.91
N SER A 534 -24.04 21.35 7.57
CA SER A 534 -25.31 21.21 6.83
C SER A 534 -25.14 20.65 5.42
N ALA A 535 -23.98 20.83 4.78
CA ALA A 535 -23.70 20.28 3.45
C ALA A 535 -23.52 18.76 3.50
N SER A 536 -22.74 18.28 4.47
CA SER A 536 -22.58 16.87 4.82
C SER A 536 -23.92 16.26 5.19
N PHE A 537 -24.68 16.88 6.10
CA PHE A 537 -26.02 16.41 6.45
C PHE A 537 -26.94 16.27 5.22
N SER A 538 -26.99 17.30 4.38
CA SER A 538 -27.82 17.32 3.17
C SER A 538 -27.41 16.27 2.15
N SER A 539 -26.13 15.88 2.11
CA SER A 539 -25.62 14.85 1.20
C SER A 539 -26.24 13.47 1.44
N PHE A 540 -26.73 13.21 2.67
CA PHE A 540 -27.47 11.99 3.00
C PHE A 540 -28.98 12.13 2.79
N GLY A 541 -29.46 13.20 2.14
CA GLY A 541 -30.88 13.48 1.93
C GLY A 541 -31.63 12.45 1.06
N SER A 542 -30.92 11.71 0.21
CA SER A 542 -31.44 10.59 -0.58
C SER A 542 -30.95 9.23 -0.08
N ILE A 543 -31.68 8.16 -0.40
CA ILE A 543 -31.23 6.78 -0.15
C ILE A 543 -29.91 6.57 -0.90
N PRO A 544 -28.90 5.88 -0.32
CA PRO A 544 -27.64 5.60 -0.99
C PRO A 544 -27.87 4.74 -2.24
N GLU A 545 -28.04 5.36 -3.40
CA GLU A 545 -27.79 4.70 -4.69
C GLU A 545 -26.28 4.66 -4.92
N SER A 546 -25.78 3.72 -5.72
CA SER A 546 -24.34 3.45 -5.84
C SER A 546 -23.50 4.67 -6.26
N SER A 547 -24.11 5.68 -6.90
CA SER A 547 -23.49 6.95 -7.32
C SER A 547 -23.75 8.16 -6.40
N ASN A 548 -24.83 8.18 -5.60
CA ASN A 548 -25.18 9.29 -4.70
C ASN A 548 -24.87 8.90 -3.25
N ARG A 549 -23.58 8.95 -2.90
CA ARG A 549 -23.07 8.67 -1.56
C ARG A 549 -23.03 9.94 -0.72
N GLY A 550 -23.29 9.81 0.58
CA GLY A 550 -23.08 10.89 1.52
C GLY A 550 -21.59 11.11 1.78
N PHE A 551 -21.24 12.29 2.29
CA PHE A 551 -19.86 12.64 2.62
C PHE A 551 -19.74 13.21 4.03
N LEU A 552 -18.55 13.08 4.60
CA LEU A 552 -18.13 13.72 5.84
C LEU A 552 -16.98 14.68 5.56
N ASN A 553 -16.83 15.70 6.40
CA ASN A 553 -15.62 16.50 6.41
C ASN A 553 -14.59 15.86 7.35
N VAL A 554 -13.37 15.71 6.85
CA VAL A 554 -12.21 15.25 7.62
C VAL A 554 -11.37 16.48 7.95
N VAL A 555 -11.03 16.66 9.23
CA VAL A 555 -10.33 17.85 9.71
C VAL A 555 -9.02 17.45 10.39
N SER A 556 -7.94 18.12 9.97
CA SER A 556 -6.64 18.05 10.65
C SER A 556 -6.70 18.85 11.95
N ALA A 557 -6.41 18.18 13.07
CA ALA A 557 -6.31 18.83 14.38
C ALA A 557 -5.08 19.73 14.48
N GLU A 558 -4.00 19.41 13.76
CA GLU A 558 -2.70 20.11 13.86
C GLU A 558 -2.53 21.19 12.77
N PHE A 559 -3.56 21.45 11.96
CA PHE A 559 -3.47 22.45 10.90
C PHE A 559 -3.33 23.87 11.47
N ASP A 560 -2.21 24.51 11.15
CA ASP A 560 -1.97 25.92 11.42
C ASP A 560 -2.03 26.74 10.11
N PRO A 561 -3.04 27.61 9.94
CA PRO A 561 -3.16 28.48 8.78
C PRO A 561 -1.92 29.35 8.51
N ALA A 562 -1.17 29.73 9.55
CA ALA A 562 0.01 30.60 9.42
C ALA A 562 1.20 29.87 8.76
N SER A 563 1.27 28.55 8.94
CA SER A 563 2.30 27.68 8.37
C SER A 563 1.91 27.06 7.02
N ASN A 564 0.67 27.28 6.57
CA ASN A 564 0.14 26.61 5.39
C ASN A 564 0.78 27.12 4.09
N LEU A 565 1.46 26.22 3.40
CA LEU A 565 2.06 26.49 2.10
C LEU A 565 1.16 26.11 0.91
N ILE A 566 0.03 25.44 1.16
CA ILE A 566 -0.84 24.88 0.11
C ILE A 566 -2.01 25.82 -0.12
N GLU A 567 -1.99 26.52 -1.25
CA GLU A 567 -3.01 27.50 -1.61
C GLU A 567 -4.40 26.85 -1.75
N GLY A 568 -5.35 27.32 -0.95
CA GLY A 568 -6.74 26.86 -0.93
C GLY A 568 -7.03 25.73 0.07
N TYR A 569 -6.00 25.10 0.65
CA TYR A 569 -6.20 24.10 1.69
C TYR A 569 -6.44 24.76 3.04
N ASN A 570 -7.55 24.45 3.69
CA ASN A 570 -7.93 25.02 4.99
C ASN A 570 -7.77 24.01 6.14
N GLY A 571 -7.05 22.92 5.91
CA GLY A 571 -6.89 21.83 6.88
C GLY A 571 -8.08 20.88 6.95
N ALA A 572 -8.98 20.90 5.96
CA ALA A 572 -10.11 20.00 5.86
C ALA A 572 -10.39 19.57 4.41
N PHE A 573 -11.03 18.42 4.24
CA PHE A 573 -11.53 17.94 2.94
C PHE A 573 -12.74 17.03 3.09
N LYS A 574 -13.47 16.81 1.99
CA LYS A 574 -14.65 15.94 1.96
C LYS A 574 -14.27 14.53 1.54
N ILE A 575 -14.76 13.52 2.26
CA ILE A 575 -14.60 12.10 1.94
C ILE A 575 -15.97 11.41 1.88
N ILE A 576 -16.15 10.49 0.93
CA ILE A 576 -17.34 9.63 0.95
C ILE A 576 -17.34 8.71 2.16
N ASP A 577 -18.52 8.49 2.73
CA ASP A 577 -18.76 7.59 3.87
C ASP A 577 -18.04 6.24 3.77
N GLN A 578 -18.11 5.59 2.60
CA GLN A 578 -17.59 4.25 2.36
C GLN A 578 -16.06 4.10 2.56
N LEU A 579 -15.30 5.19 2.46
CA LEU A 579 -13.82 5.17 2.50
C LEU A 579 -13.24 5.58 3.85
N VAL A 580 -14.08 5.99 4.81
CA VAL A 580 -13.63 6.41 6.15
C VAL A 580 -12.86 5.29 6.84
N TRP A 581 -13.38 4.06 6.80
CA TRP A 581 -12.75 2.93 7.50
C TRP A 581 -11.79 2.11 6.64
N THR A 582 -11.91 2.17 5.32
CA THR A 582 -11.17 1.29 4.39
C THR A 582 -10.04 2.02 3.65
N GLU A 583 -9.93 3.33 3.82
CA GLU A 583 -8.87 4.15 3.23
C GLU A 583 -8.35 5.21 4.20
N LEU A 584 -9.21 6.07 4.76
CA LEU A 584 -8.77 7.13 5.68
C LEU A 584 -8.11 6.55 6.94
N TYR A 585 -8.82 5.69 7.67
CA TYR A 585 -8.29 5.09 8.90
C TYR A 585 -6.99 4.30 8.69
N PRO A 586 -6.90 3.32 7.77
CA PRO A 586 -5.67 2.58 7.59
C PRO A 586 -4.51 3.47 7.13
N LEU A 587 -4.70 4.39 6.19
CA LEU A 587 -3.59 5.16 5.62
C LEU A 587 -3.12 6.32 6.52
N VAL A 588 -4.03 6.93 7.28
CA VAL A 588 -3.71 8.10 8.12
C VAL A 588 -3.42 7.68 9.56
N GLU A 589 -4.24 6.83 10.17
CA GLU A 589 -4.15 6.53 11.60
C GLU A 589 -3.27 5.32 11.89
N TYR A 590 -3.43 4.26 11.10
CA TYR A 590 -2.74 2.99 11.32
C TYR A 590 -1.32 2.99 10.74
N PHE A 591 -1.20 3.18 9.42
CA PHE A 591 0.06 3.19 8.68
C PHE A 591 0.75 4.55 8.68
N LYS A 592 0.03 5.64 8.97
CA LYS A 592 0.57 7.01 8.99
C LYS A 592 1.40 7.34 7.75
N CYS A 593 0.98 6.83 6.60
CA CYS A 593 1.71 6.93 5.33
C CYS A 593 1.08 7.96 4.38
N ALA A 594 -0.13 8.43 4.68
CA ALA A 594 -0.80 9.48 3.91
C ALA A 594 -1.13 10.68 4.79
N SER A 595 -0.86 11.88 4.27
CA SER A 595 -1.23 13.14 4.89
C SER A 595 -2.58 13.63 4.36
N LEU A 596 -3.32 14.39 5.17
CA LEU A 596 -4.68 14.83 4.82
C LEU A 596 -4.71 15.79 3.61
N ASP A 597 -3.66 16.58 3.39
CA ASP A 597 -3.51 17.42 2.22
C ASP A 597 -3.40 16.61 0.92
N ALA A 598 -2.83 15.39 0.96
CA ALA A 598 -2.76 14.51 -0.20
C ALA A 598 -4.16 14.03 -0.64
N PHE A 599 -5.07 13.78 0.31
CA PHE A 599 -6.47 13.46 0.00
C PHE A 599 -7.19 14.68 -0.59
N TRP A 600 -6.99 15.86 0.00
CA TRP A 600 -7.57 17.11 -0.48
C TRP A 600 -7.13 17.43 -1.91
N GLU A 601 -5.84 17.28 -2.22
CA GLU A 601 -5.29 17.50 -3.57
C GLU A 601 -5.91 16.57 -4.63
N LEU A 602 -6.25 15.33 -4.26
CA LEU A 602 -6.97 14.38 -5.13
C LEU A 602 -8.47 14.69 -5.26
N ALA A 603 -9.01 15.48 -4.33
CA ALA A 603 -10.41 15.90 -4.33
C ALA A 603 -10.62 17.23 -5.06
N ARG A 604 -9.74 18.23 -4.89
CA ARG A 604 -9.90 19.62 -5.35
C ARG A 604 -10.14 19.79 -6.85
N ASN A 605 -9.64 18.87 -7.67
CA ASN A 605 -9.78 18.94 -9.13
C ASN A 605 -11.08 18.30 -9.63
N ARG A 606 -11.95 17.84 -8.71
CA ARG A 606 -13.24 17.22 -9.04
C ARG A 606 -14.37 18.22 -8.89
N PRO A 607 -15.45 18.10 -9.69
CA PRO A 607 -16.58 19.01 -9.63
C PRO A 607 -17.23 19.17 -8.24
N SER A 608 -17.16 18.14 -7.39
CA SER A 608 -17.73 18.13 -6.03
C SER A 608 -16.71 18.33 -4.92
N GLU A 609 -15.43 18.53 -5.24
CA GLU A 609 -14.32 18.60 -4.28
C GLU A 609 -14.31 17.43 -3.28
N LEU A 610 -14.77 16.27 -3.74
CA LEU A 610 -15.02 15.08 -2.93
C LEU A 610 -13.97 14.01 -3.22
N TYR A 611 -13.33 13.51 -2.18
CA TYR A 611 -12.45 12.37 -2.28
C TYR A 611 -13.26 11.08 -2.43
N ILE A 612 -12.97 10.35 -3.52
CA ILE A 612 -13.69 9.12 -3.89
C ILE A 612 -12.75 7.93 -4.14
N GLY A 613 -11.51 8.02 -3.63
CA GLY A 613 -10.43 7.05 -3.82
C GLY A 613 -9.35 7.52 -4.81
N ALA A 614 -8.22 6.82 -4.79
CA ALA A 614 -7.14 6.96 -5.76
C ALA A 614 -7.58 6.46 -7.14
N THR A 615 -8.09 7.36 -7.99
CA THR A 615 -8.57 7.00 -9.33
C THR A 615 -7.61 7.44 -10.42
N ALA A 616 -7.50 6.65 -11.49
CA ALA A 616 -6.89 7.08 -12.74
C ALA A 616 -7.75 8.12 -13.50
N GLU A 617 -7.10 9.05 -14.19
CA GLU A 617 -7.73 9.84 -15.26
C GLU A 617 -7.88 8.97 -16.51
N THR A 618 -9.10 8.83 -17.01
CA THR A 618 -9.40 7.97 -18.17
C THR A 618 -8.74 8.43 -19.47
N SER A 619 -8.47 9.73 -19.61
CA SER A 619 -7.78 10.32 -20.77
C SER A 619 -6.40 9.70 -20.99
N LYS A 620 -5.60 9.54 -19.93
CA LYS A 620 -4.24 8.96 -20.02
C LYS A 620 -4.26 7.50 -20.46
N PHE A 621 -5.24 6.73 -20.01
CA PHE A 621 -5.42 5.36 -20.45
C PHE A 621 -5.78 5.28 -21.94
N LYS A 622 -6.68 6.16 -22.41
CA LYS A 622 -7.04 6.25 -23.83
C LYS A 622 -5.87 6.64 -24.71
N GLU A 623 -5.03 7.59 -24.28
CA GLU A 623 -3.82 7.97 -25.00
C GLU A 623 -2.83 6.81 -25.14
N ARG A 624 -2.65 6.01 -24.08
CA ARG A 624 -1.74 4.86 -24.09
C ARG A 624 -2.26 3.68 -24.90
N THR A 625 -3.56 3.40 -24.85
CA THR A 625 -4.17 2.19 -25.44
C THR A 625 -4.79 2.42 -26.82
N GLY A 626 -4.91 3.68 -27.27
CA GLY A 626 -5.49 4.02 -28.57
C GLY A 626 -7.02 3.79 -28.65
N ILE A 627 -7.71 3.71 -27.51
CA ILE A 627 -9.18 3.60 -27.46
C ILE A 627 -9.79 5.00 -27.71
N LEU A 628 -9.99 5.33 -29.00
CA LEU A 628 -10.78 6.48 -29.49
C LEU A 628 -12.23 6.11 -29.81
#